data_AF-A0A9Q3W0U6-F1
#
_entry.id   AF-A0A9Q3W0U6-F1
#
_cell.length_a   1.000
_cell.length_b   1.000
_cell.length_c   1.000
_cell.angle_alpha   90.00
_cell.angle_beta   90.00
_cell.angle_gamma   90.00
#
_symmetry.space_group_name_H-M   'P 1'
#
loop_
_entity.id
_entity.type
_entity.pdbx_description
1 polymer ?
#
loop_
_entity_poly.entity_id
_entity_poly.type
_entity_poly.pdbx_seq_one_letter_code
_entity_poly.pdbx_strand_id
1 'polypeptide(L)'
;MQMFGSKRELFLEVVHAAFDRIETTFENADHTLPALGAAYGRLLQNERTVGLVVLHGYAAAADETVREAVRRRHLGLQRLVARLTGGDALQVRTFFATGLIVTVSTLLDLTEQRADAAWSAWILDLAAPPGEDAER
;
A
#
# COMPACT_ATOMS: atom_id res chain seq x y z
N MET A 1 -3.68 -29.01 -19.85
CA MET A 1 -2.84 -28.65 -18.69
C MET A 1 -3.62 -27.69 -17.82
N GLN A 2 -4.05 -28.11 -16.64
CA GLN A 2 -4.69 -27.22 -15.68
C GLN A 2 -3.58 -26.53 -14.90
N MET A 3 -3.32 -25.26 -15.21
CA MET A 3 -2.10 -24.54 -14.80
C MET A 3 -2.15 -24.02 -13.35
N PHE A 4 -3.29 -24.14 -12.66
CA PHE A 4 -3.50 -23.79 -11.26
C PHE A 4 -4.48 -24.80 -10.68
N GLY A 5 -4.31 -25.25 -9.42
CA GLY A 5 -5.22 -26.22 -8.81
C GLY A 5 -6.60 -25.62 -8.53
N SER A 6 -7.01 -25.52 -7.26
CA SER A 6 -8.35 -25.01 -6.92
C SER A 6 -8.52 -23.51 -7.26
N LYS A 7 -9.76 -23.02 -7.41
CA LYS A 7 -10.06 -21.57 -7.60
C LYS A 7 -9.40 -20.69 -6.53
N ARG A 8 -9.25 -21.23 -5.31
CA ARG A 8 -8.59 -20.56 -4.18
C ARG A 8 -7.09 -20.37 -4.42
N GLU A 9 -6.41 -21.37 -4.98
CA GLU A 9 -4.99 -21.24 -5.32
C GLU A 9 -4.77 -20.16 -6.38
N LEU A 10 -5.58 -20.18 -7.45
CA LEU A 10 -5.50 -19.12 -8.47
C LEU A 10 -5.74 -17.73 -7.86
N PHE A 11 -6.70 -17.59 -6.95
CA PHE A 11 -6.92 -16.33 -6.25
C PHE A 11 -5.69 -15.89 -5.43
N LEU A 12 -5.06 -16.81 -4.70
CA LEU A 12 -3.85 -16.51 -3.95
C LEU A 12 -2.69 -16.10 -4.85
N GLU A 13 -2.50 -16.74 -5.99
CA GLU A 13 -1.49 -16.35 -6.99
C GLU A 13 -1.72 -14.91 -7.48
N VAL A 14 -2.98 -14.55 -7.76
CA VAL A 14 -3.33 -13.18 -8.18
C VAL A 14 -3.07 -12.17 -7.04
N VAL A 15 -3.40 -12.53 -5.80
CA VAL A 15 -3.07 -11.71 -4.62
C VAL A 15 -1.57 -11.53 -4.51
N HIS A 16 -0.77 -12.60 -4.59
CA HIS A 16 0.69 -12.52 -4.52
C HIS A 16 1.26 -11.63 -5.61
N ALA A 17 0.82 -11.80 -6.86
CA ALA A 17 1.25 -10.96 -7.97
C ALA A 17 0.93 -9.47 -7.77
N ALA A 18 -0.24 -9.14 -7.20
CA ALA A 18 -0.60 -7.75 -6.90
C ALA A 18 0.32 -7.14 -5.82
N PHE A 19 0.65 -7.89 -4.77
CA PHE A 19 1.60 -7.44 -3.76
C PHE A 19 3.03 -7.33 -4.30
N ASP A 20 3.48 -8.27 -5.15
CA ASP A 20 4.79 -8.22 -5.81
C ASP A 20 4.91 -6.96 -6.69
N ARG A 21 3.82 -6.58 -7.35
CA ARG A 21 3.77 -5.35 -8.15
C ARG A 21 3.94 -4.09 -7.29
N ILE A 22 3.34 -4.07 -6.11
CA ILE A 22 3.49 -2.95 -5.16
C ILE A 22 4.92 -2.90 -4.60
N GLU A 23 5.47 -4.06 -4.20
CA GLU A 23 6.85 -4.16 -3.72
C GLU A 23 7.85 -3.65 -4.76
N THR A 24 7.73 -4.15 -6.00
CA THR A 24 8.54 -3.70 -7.13
C THR A 24 8.39 -2.19 -7.36
N THR A 25 7.19 -1.65 -7.21
CA THR A 25 6.95 -0.21 -7.37
C THR A 25 7.67 0.61 -6.30
N PHE A 26 7.70 0.12 -5.06
CA PHE A 26 8.42 0.79 -3.97
C PHE A 26 9.94 0.67 -4.10
N GLU A 27 10.45 -0.48 -4.50
CA GLU A 27 11.89 -0.70 -4.69
C GLU A 27 12.49 0.13 -5.82
N ASN A 28 11.68 0.54 -6.81
CA ASN A 28 12.12 1.37 -7.93
C ASN A 28 11.85 2.87 -7.74
N ALA A 29 11.29 3.27 -6.61
CA ALA A 29 11.02 4.67 -6.28
C ALA A 29 12.13 5.26 -5.41
N ASP A 30 12.15 6.57 -5.23
CA ASP A 30 12.97 7.17 -4.18
C ASP A 30 12.49 6.68 -2.82
N HIS A 31 13.42 6.33 -1.93
CA HIS A 31 13.11 5.72 -0.65
C HIS A 31 12.68 6.73 0.42
N THR A 32 11.74 7.60 0.10
CA THR A 32 11.07 8.50 1.05
C THR A 32 9.57 8.20 1.06
N LEU A 33 8.90 8.38 2.20
CA LEU A 33 7.46 8.09 2.31
C LEU A 33 6.61 8.86 1.27
N PRO A 34 6.86 10.16 0.99
CA PRO A 34 6.13 10.87 -0.05
C PRO A 34 6.37 10.29 -1.45
N ALA A 35 7.60 9.90 -1.77
CA ALA A 35 7.94 9.33 -3.07
C ALA A 35 7.32 7.93 -3.27
N LEU A 36 7.33 7.08 -2.24
CA LEU A 36 6.63 5.79 -2.26
C LEU A 36 5.12 6.00 -2.45
N GLY A 37 4.53 6.97 -1.73
CA GLY A 37 3.11 7.30 -1.84
C GLY A 37 2.73 7.78 -3.25
N ALA A 38 3.54 8.64 -3.85
CA ALA A 38 3.36 9.10 -5.22
C ALA A 38 3.50 7.96 -6.24
N ALA A 39 4.47 7.05 -6.04
CA ALA A 39 4.66 5.88 -6.88
C ALA A 39 3.46 4.93 -6.81
N TYR A 40 2.93 4.67 -5.61
CA TYR A 40 1.71 3.88 -5.42
C TYR A 40 0.48 4.55 -6.06
N GLY A 41 0.34 5.86 -5.90
CA GLY A 41 -0.73 6.62 -6.57
C GLY A 41 -0.68 6.44 -8.09
N ARG A 42 0.49 6.58 -8.72
CA ARG A 42 0.67 6.33 -10.16
C ARG A 42 0.36 4.88 -10.55
N LEU A 43 0.77 3.91 -9.73
CA LEU A 43 0.44 2.50 -9.96
C LEU A 43 -1.07 2.29 -10.01
N LEU A 44 -1.83 2.85 -9.05
CA LEU A 44 -3.29 2.70 -9.04
C LEU A 44 -3.99 3.37 -10.22
N GLN A 45 -3.45 4.47 -10.75
CA GLN A 45 -3.98 5.13 -11.94
C GLN A 45 -3.74 4.28 -13.21
N ASN A 46 -2.57 3.65 -13.33
CA ASN A 46 -2.20 2.88 -14.51
C ASN A 46 -2.72 1.43 -14.47
N GLU A 47 -2.75 0.83 -13.28
CA GLU A 47 -3.03 -0.59 -13.05
C GLU A 47 -4.06 -0.75 -11.93
N ARG A 48 -5.26 -0.17 -12.13
CA ARG A 48 -6.37 -0.15 -11.17
C ARG A 48 -6.67 -1.52 -10.54
N THR A 49 -6.49 -2.60 -11.31
CA THR A 49 -6.68 -3.99 -10.87
C THR A 49 -5.84 -4.35 -9.65
N VAL A 50 -4.62 -3.81 -9.51
CA VAL A 50 -3.75 -4.07 -8.34
C VAL A 50 -4.46 -3.66 -7.05
N GLY A 51 -5.02 -2.45 -7.00
CA GLY A 51 -5.76 -1.97 -5.84
C GLY A 51 -7.03 -2.80 -5.57
N LEU A 52 -7.76 -3.18 -6.62
CA LEU A 52 -8.96 -4.02 -6.50
C LEU A 52 -8.63 -5.39 -5.90
N VAL A 53 -7.53 -6.02 -6.34
CA VAL A 53 -7.08 -7.32 -5.80
C VAL A 53 -6.68 -7.21 -4.34
N VAL A 54 -6.00 -6.13 -3.94
CA VAL A 54 -5.65 -5.89 -2.53
C VAL A 54 -6.90 -5.76 -1.66
N LEU A 55 -7.88 -4.96 -2.07
CA LEU A 55 -9.14 -4.81 -1.33
C LEU A 55 -9.93 -6.13 -1.28
N HIS A 56 -9.95 -6.89 -2.38
CA HIS A 56 -10.56 -8.22 -2.40
C HIS A 56 -9.84 -9.16 -1.42
N GLY A 57 -8.51 -9.14 -1.38
CA GLY A 57 -7.72 -9.92 -0.42
C GLY A 57 -8.12 -9.64 1.03
N TYR A 58 -8.31 -8.37 1.39
CA TYR A 58 -8.81 -8.02 2.73
C TYR A 58 -10.24 -8.48 2.98
N ALA A 59 -11.15 -8.32 2.01
CA ALA A 59 -12.53 -8.79 2.13
C ALA A 59 -12.63 -10.32 2.25
N ALA A 60 -11.77 -11.05 1.53
CA ALA A 60 -11.71 -12.51 1.52
C ALA A 60 -10.99 -13.11 2.75
N ALA A 61 -10.50 -12.27 3.67
CA ALA A 61 -9.85 -12.72 4.91
C ALA A 61 -10.80 -13.43 5.91
N ALA A 62 -12.05 -13.67 5.55
CA ALA A 62 -12.91 -14.61 6.27
C ALA A 62 -12.40 -16.07 6.14
N ASP A 63 -11.82 -16.44 5.00
CA ASP A 63 -11.09 -17.70 4.81
C ASP A 63 -9.72 -17.62 5.50
N GLU A 64 -9.41 -18.59 6.37
CA GLU A 64 -8.15 -18.61 7.13
C GLU A 64 -6.91 -18.66 6.23
N THR A 65 -6.95 -19.43 5.15
CA THR A 65 -5.81 -19.58 4.23
C THR A 65 -5.54 -18.24 3.52
N VAL A 66 -6.61 -17.56 3.08
CA VAL A 66 -6.50 -16.23 2.48
C VAL A 66 -6.02 -15.20 3.50
N ARG A 67 -6.63 -15.18 4.70
CA ARG A 67 -6.27 -14.27 5.79
C ARG A 67 -4.79 -14.33 6.11
N GLU A 68 -4.26 -15.54 6.26
CA GLU A 68 -2.89 -15.76 6.65
C GLU A 68 -1.92 -15.37 5.51
N ALA A 69 -2.25 -15.65 4.25
CA ALA A 69 -1.49 -15.18 3.10
C ALA A 69 -1.46 -13.64 3.00
N VAL A 70 -2.62 -12.99 3.07
CA VAL A 70 -2.75 -11.53 2.99
C VAL A 70 -2.08 -10.84 4.18
N ARG A 71 -2.22 -11.39 5.40
CA ARG A 71 -1.52 -10.90 6.61
C ARG A 71 -0.01 -10.91 6.40
N ARG A 72 0.56 -12.02 5.92
CA ARG A 72 2.00 -12.10 5.67
C ARG A 72 2.49 -11.06 4.67
N ARG A 73 1.76 -10.89 3.56
CA ARG A 73 2.10 -9.89 2.53
C ARG A 73 1.97 -8.46 3.04
N HIS A 74 0.91 -8.14 3.79
CA HIS A 74 0.72 -6.83 4.40
C HIS A 74 1.84 -6.48 5.39
N LEU A 75 2.19 -7.40 6.29
CA LEU A 75 3.32 -7.21 7.22
C LEU A 75 4.67 -7.16 6.48
N GLY A 76 4.80 -7.87 5.37
CA GLY A 76 5.95 -7.80 4.47
C GLY A 76 6.14 -6.40 3.89
N LEU A 77 5.07 -5.82 3.35
CA LEU A 77 5.06 -4.44 2.86
C LEU A 77 5.40 -3.44 3.97
N GLN A 78 4.86 -3.59 5.17
CA GLN A 78 5.19 -2.70 6.29
C GLN A 78 6.69 -2.73 6.62
N ARG A 79 7.30 -3.93 6.65
CA ARG A 79 8.74 -4.08 6.84
C ARG A 79 9.56 -3.52 5.68
N LEU A 80 9.09 -3.68 4.43
CA LEU A 80 9.73 -3.10 3.25
C LEU A 80 9.76 -1.57 3.35
N VAL A 81 8.61 -0.93 3.60
CA VAL A 81 8.52 0.53 3.74
C VAL A 81 9.43 1.03 4.86
N ALA A 82 9.38 0.41 6.04
CA ALA A 82 10.27 0.75 7.15
C ALA A 82 11.76 0.67 6.75
N ARG A 83 12.15 -0.40 6.04
CA ARG A 83 13.52 -0.62 5.58
C ARG A 83 13.96 0.40 4.53
N LEU A 84 13.12 0.69 3.54
CA LEU A 84 13.46 1.64 2.48
C LEU A 84 13.60 3.04 3.06
N THR A 85 12.61 3.50 3.84
CA THR A 85 12.53 4.91 4.24
C THR A 85 13.18 5.22 5.59
N GLY A 86 13.62 4.22 6.34
CA GLY A 86 14.07 4.39 7.73
C GLY A 86 12.95 4.82 8.69
N GLY A 87 11.68 4.66 8.28
CA GLY A 87 10.54 5.18 9.01
C GLY A 87 10.24 4.41 10.30
N ASP A 88 9.83 5.11 11.34
CA ASP A 88 9.39 4.51 12.60
C ASP A 88 8.01 3.84 12.48
N ALA A 89 7.58 3.18 13.56
CA ALA A 89 6.32 2.45 13.57
C ALA A 89 5.08 3.36 13.38
N LEU A 90 5.11 4.61 13.84
CA LEU A 90 4.02 5.55 13.67
C LEU A 90 3.95 6.00 12.21
N GLN A 91 5.09 6.39 11.62
CA GLN A 91 5.22 6.80 10.23
C GLN A 91 4.76 5.72 9.27
N VAL A 92 5.22 4.49 9.47
CA VAL A 92 4.81 3.34 8.64
C VAL A 92 3.32 3.11 8.80
N ARG A 93 2.78 3.04 10.03
CA ARG A 93 1.33 2.86 10.23
C ARG A 93 0.51 3.95 9.53
N THR A 94 0.93 5.20 9.66
CA THR A 94 0.32 6.35 9.03
C THR A 94 0.34 6.22 7.51
N PHE A 95 1.48 5.83 6.91
CA PHE A 95 1.59 5.58 5.48
C PHE A 95 0.59 4.53 4.96
N PHE A 96 0.42 3.41 5.68
CA PHE A 96 -0.55 2.39 5.27
C PHE A 96 -2.00 2.85 5.44
N ALA A 97 -2.32 3.56 6.51
CA ALA A 97 -3.66 4.12 6.71
C ALA A 97 -4.03 5.09 5.58
N THR A 98 -3.11 6.00 5.26
CA THR A 98 -3.22 6.94 4.16
C THR A 98 -3.34 6.23 2.81
N GLY A 99 -2.49 5.23 2.56
CA GLY A 99 -2.53 4.44 1.33
C GLY A 99 -3.84 3.72 1.12
N LEU A 100 -4.48 3.19 2.18
CA LEU A 100 -5.80 2.55 2.09
C LEU A 100 -6.90 3.54 1.71
N ILE A 101 -6.90 4.74 2.30
CA ILE A 101 -7.85 5.81 1.96
C ILE A 101 -7.69 6.20 0.49
N VAL A 102 -6.45 6.48 0.05
CA VAL A 102 -6.16 6.79 -1.36
C VAL A 102 -6.58 5.66 -2.29
N THR A 103 -6.38 4.40 -1.88
CA THR A 103 -6.80 3.23 -2.65
C THR A 103 -8.31 3.24 -2.87
N VAL A 104 -9.09 3.35 -1.78
CA VAL A 104 -10.55 3.36 -1.86
C VAL A 104 -11.05 4.55 -2.67
N SER A 105 -10.55 5.77 -2.40
CA SER A 105 -10.97 6.98 -3.11
C SER A 105 -10.65 6.91 -4.60
N THR A 106 -9.49 6.35 -4.97
CA THR A 106 -9.11 6.13 -6.38
C THR A 106 -10.02 5.10 -7.04
N LEU A 107 -10.32 3.99 -6.37
CA LEU A 107 -11.12 2.89 -6.92
C LEU A 107 -12.63 3.19 -6.97
N LEU A 108 -13.09 4.21 -6.27
CA LEU A 108 -14.46 4.71 -6.32
C LEU A 108 -14.59 5.99 -7.16
N ASP A 109 -13.51 6.43 -7.82
CA ASP A 109 -13.46 7.67 -8.62
C ASP A 109 -13.96 8.92 -7.88
N LEU A 110 -13.60 9.07 -6.60
CA LEU A 110 -14.01 10.19 -5.74
C LEU A 110 -13.21 11.48 -6.04
N THR A 111 -12.91 11.75 -7.31
CA THR A 111 -11.97 12.79 -7.75
C THR A 111 -12.40 14.23 -7.47
N GLU A 112 -13.68 14.48 -7.17
CA GLU A 112 -14.19 15.81 -6.82
C GLU A 112 -14.11 16.12 -5.31
N GLN A 113 -13.84 15.11 -4.47
CA GLN A 113 -13.66 15.25 -3.01
C GLN A 113 -12.17 15.22 -2.62
N ARG A 114 -11.27 15.75 -3.46
CA ARG A 114 -9.79 15.73 -3.31
C ARG A 114 -9.21 16.52 -2.13
N ALA A 115 -9.86 16.50 -0.97
CA ALA A 115 -9.19 16.75 0.31
C ALA A 115 -8.19 15.63 0.64
N ASP A 116 -8.38 14.42 0.11
CA ASP A 116 -7.61 13.24 0.52
C ASP A 116 -6.12 13.32 0.20
N ALA A 117 -5.70 13.76 -0.98
CA ALA A 117 -4.28 13.81 -1.34
C ALA A 117 -3.51 14.89 -0.56
N ALA A 118 -4.15 16.06 -0.33
CA ALA A 118 -3.58 17.14 0.47
C ALA A 118 -3.52 16.77 1.97
N TRP A 119 -4.59 16.15 2.48
CA TRP A 119 -4.66 15.63 3.84
C TRP A 119 -3.66 14.48 4.07
N SER A 120 -3.52 13.59 3.09
CA SER A 120 -2.54 12.49 3.09
C SER A 120 -1.11 13.01 3.19
N ALA A 121 -0.77 14.00 2.36
CA ALA A 121 0.54 14.65 2.39
C ALA A 121 0.78 15.36 3.73
N TRP A 122 -0.21 16.08 4.25
CA TRP A 122 -0.14 16.76 5.55
C TRP A 122 0.04 15.79 6.72
N ILE A 123 -0.69 14.68 6.74
CA ILE A 123 -0.53 13.65 7.78
C ILE A 123 0.86 13.01 7.74
N LEU A 124 1.42 12.79 6.55
CA LEU A 124 2.77 12.25 6.40
C LEU A 124 3.83 13.26 6.84
N ASP A 125 3.61 14.55 6.56
CA ASP A 125 4.46 15.65 7.02
C ASP A 125 4.46 15.77 8.55
N LEU A 126 3.29 15.66 9.20
CA LEU A 126 3.18 15.62 10.66
C LEU A 126 3.85 14.41 11.30
N ALA A 127 3.96 13.30 10.57
CA ALA A 127 4.64 12.10 11.04
C ALA A 127 6.16 12.19 10.83
N ALA A 128 6.70 13.17 10.10
CA ALA A 128 8.13 13.39 10.00
C ALA A 128 8.71 13.73 11.38
N PRO A 129 9.93 13.26 11.72
CA PRO A 129 10.57 13.67 12.97
C PRO A 129 10.70 15.20 12.99
N PRO A 130 10.55 15.85 14.15
CA PRO A 130 10.83 17.28 14.25
C PRO A 130 12.25 17.53 13.76
N GLY A 131 12.41 18.41 12.77
CA GLY A 131 13.72 18.78 12.24
C GLY A 131 14.63 19.30 13.36
N GLU A 132 15.92 19.00 13.28
CA GLU A 132 16.99 19.55 14.12
C GLU A 132 17.21 21.07 13.92
N ASP A 133 16.15 21.84 13.63
CA ASP A 133 16.20 23.28 13.39
C ASP A 133 15.48 24.08 14.50
N ALA A 134 15.58 23.61 15.75
CA ALA A 134 15.11 24.33 16.94
C ALA A 134 16.26 24.90 17.80
N GLU A 135 17.46 25.08 17.23
CA GLU A 135 18.57 25.76 17.91
C GLU A 135 19.37 26.64 16.93
N ARG A 136 18.86 27.84 16.66
CA ARG A 136 19.64 29.04 16.27
C ARG A 136 18.84 30.31 16.49
#